data_AF-A0AAV8VN12-F1
#
_entry.id   AF-A0AAV8VN12-F1
#
_cell.length_a   1.000
_cell.length_b   1.000
_cell.length_c   1.000
_cell.angle_alpha   90.00
_cell.angle_beta   90.00
_cell.angle_gamma   90.00
#
_symmetry.space_group_name_H-M   'P 1'
#
loop_
_entity.id
_entity.type
_entity.pdbx_description
1 polymer ?
#
loop_
_entity_poly.entity_id
_entity_poly.type
_entity_poly.pdbx_seq_one_letter_code
_entity_poly.pdbx_strand_id
1 'polypeptide(L)'
;MVNLTEQERISLLMMKGWGDRERSYEEVVHLFNDTFRVGQTQIHKSTVSRTINRFLETSTNKDRLKSGRPKTQTTEERQGEVAQSFIENRRLSINKASQQLGMSRFSVYKNLEILKYHPYKIHLHQKLNEDDFDLRGKFSTQWKRQPA
;
A
#
# COMPACT_ATOMS: atom_id res chain seq x y z
N MET A 1 -25.16 -9.93 10.25
CA MET A 1 -24.73 -11.17 9.56
C MET A 1 -23.66 -11.81 10.44
N VAL A 2 -23.78 -13.09 10.73
CA VAL A 2 -22.86 -13.77 11.67
C VAL A 2 -21.48 -13.84 11.02
N ASN A 3 -20.44 -13.42 11.76
CA ASN A 3 -19.06 -13.53 11.29
C ASN A 3 -18.56 -14.95 11.56
N LEU A 4 -18.27 -15.68 10.49
CA LEU A 4 -17.61 -16.98 10.58
C LEU A 4 -16.10 -16.78 10.71
N THR A 5 -15.46 -17.52 11.59
CA THR A 5 -14.00 -17.67 11.66
C THR A 5 -13.47 -18.46 10.47
N GLU A 6 -12.16 -18.42 10.22
CA GLU A 6 -11.55 -19.19 9.14
C GLU A 6 -11.76 -20.70 9.30
N GLN A 7 -11.62 -21.22 10.53
CA GLN A 7 -11.87 -22.63 10.85
C GLN A 7 -13.32 -23.05 10.60
N GLU A 8 -14.27 -22.18 10.94
CA GLU A 8 -15.69 -22.44 10.68
C GLU A 8 -16.01 -22.46 9.19
N ARG A 9 -15.39 -21.57 8.39
CA ARG A 9 -15.54 -21.59 6.92
C ARG A 9 -14.97 -22.86 6.31
N ILE A 10 -13.81 -23.31 6.78
CA ILE A 10 -13.21 -24.59 6.36
C ILE A 10 -14.15 -25.73 6.71
N SER A 11 -14.66 -25.79 7.95
CA SER A 11 -15.59 -26.83 8.39
C SER A 11 -16.86 -26.84 7.54
N LEU A 12 -17.39 -25.67 7.21
CA LEU A 12 -18.57 -25.51 6.33
C LEU A 12 -18.30 -26.04 4.91
N LEU A 13 -17.13 -25.77 4.34
CA LEU A 13 -16.73 -26.34 3.04
C LEU A 13 -16.60 -27.87 3.10
N MET A 14 -15.99 -28.41 4.15
CA MET A 14 -15.89 -29.85 4.36
C MET A 14 -17.28 -30.49 4.50
N MET A 15 -18.21 -29.82 5.17
CA MET A 15 -19.61 -30.25 5.29
C MET A 15 -20.38 -30.17 3.96
N LYS A 16 -20.09 -29.18 3.12
CA LYS A 16 -20.69 -29.09 1.78
C LYS A 16 -20.30 -30.27 0.90
N GLY A 17 -19.07 -30.76 1.05
CA GLY A 17 -18.52 -31.82 0.21
C GLY A 17 -18.12 -31.33 -1.18
N TRP A 18 -17.72 -32.26 -2.05
CA TRP A 18 -17.26 -31.99 -3.40
C TRP A 18 -17.65 -33.12 -4.36
N GLY A 19 -17.81 -32.80 -5.65
CA GLY A 19 -18.17 -33.76 -6.69
C GLY A 19 -19.51 -34.44 -6.40
N ASP A 20 -19.57 -35.76 -6.53
CA ASP A 20 -20.80 -36.56 -6.36
C ASP A 20 -21.32 -36.61 -4.90
N ARG A 21 -20.57 -36.05 -3.94
CA ARG A 21 -20.93 -36.02 -2.51
C ARG A 21 -21.31 -34.62 -2.02
N GLU A 22 -21.81 -33.76 -2.91
CA GLU A 22 -22.31 -32.44 -2.52
C GLU A 22 -23.62 -32.53 -1.74
N ARG A 23 -23.63 -32.00 -0.52
CA ARG A 23 -24.87 -31.79 0.26
C ARG A 23 -25.63 -30.57 -0.21
N SER A 24 -26.93 -30.51 0.03
CA SER A 24 -27.69 -29.28 -0.24
C SER A 24 -27.28 -28.15 0.72
N TYR A 25 -27.46 -26.88 0.32
CA TYR A 25 -27.16 -25.76 1.23
C TYR A 25 -27.99 -25.80 2.52
N GLU A 26 -29.23 -26.29 2.45
CA GLU A 26 -30.12 -26.39 3.62
C GLU A 26 -29.60 -27.43 4.62
N GLU A 27 -29.18 -28.58 4.11
CA GLU A 27 -28.60 -29.65 4.92
C GLU A 27 -27.31 -29.19 5.61
N VAL A 28 -26.47 -28.42 4.90
CA VAL A 28 -25.25 -27.83 5.49
C VAL A 28 -25.59 -26.82 6.58
N VAL A 29 -26.65 -26.02 6.42
CA VAL A 29 -27.09 -25.07 7.46
C VAL A 29 -27.50 -25.82 8.73
N HIS A 30 -28.35 -26.84 8.61
CA HIS A 30 -28.80 -27.64 9.75
C HIS A 30 -27.60 -28.32 10.42
N LEU A 31 -26.80 -29.06 9.65
CA LEU A 31 -25.64 -29.76 10.17
C LEU A 31 -24.65 -28.83 10.88
N PHE A 32 -24.37 -27.65 10.30
CA PHE A 32 -23.45 -26.69 10.89
C PHE A 32 -24.01 -26.05 12.17
N ASN A 33 -25.29 -25.68 12.17
CA ASN A 33 -25.92 -25.06 13.35
C ASN A 33 -26.01 -26.04 14.52
N ASP A 34 -26.36 -27.30 14.24
CA ASP A 34 -26.50 -28.36 15.24
C ASP A 34 -25.14 -28.78 15.82
N THR A 35 -24.06 -28.65 15.06
CA THR A 35 -22.70 -29.02 15.50
C THR A 35 -21.95 -27.88 16.18
N PHE A 36 -22.00 -26.66 15.63
CA PHE A 36 -21.13 -25.55 16.06
C PHE A 36 -21.86 -24.37 16.69
N ARG A 37 -23.19 -24.24 16.53
CA ARG A 37 -23.96 -23.05 16.97
C ARG A 37 -25.04 -23.35 18.00
N VAL A 38 -24.94 -24.45 18.74
CA VAL A 38 -25.87 -24.77 19.84
C VAL A 38 -25.83 -23.66 20.90
N GLY A 39 -26.99 -23.02 21.15
CA GLY A 39 -27.10 -21.90 22.09
C GLY A 39 -26.53 -20.56 21.60
N GLN A 40 -26.14 -20.46 20.33
CA GLN A 40 -25.62 -19.25 19.70
C GLN A 40 -26.53 -18.74 18.57
N THR A 41 -26.20 -17.58 18.00
CA THR A 41 -26.87 -17.08 16.80
C THR A 41 -26.64 -18.04 15.63
N GLN A 42 -27.73 -18.60 15.10
CA GLN A 42 -27.69 -19.53 13.98
C GLN A 42 -27.28 -18.82 12.68
N ILE A 43 -26.61 -19.59 11.80
CA ILE A 43 -26.32 -19.14 10.44
C ILE A 43 -27.48 -19.50 9.51
N HIS A 44 -27.63 -18.71 8.45
CA HIS A 44 -28.66 -18.93 7.44
C HIS A 44 -28.05 -19.38 6.11
N LYS A 45 -28.87 -19.96 5.24
CA LYS A 45 -28.51 -20.40 3.87
C LYS A 45 -27.72 -19.36 3.08
N SER A 46 -28.07 -18.07 3.21
CA SER A 46 -27.37 -16.98 2.55
C SER A 46 -25.89 -16.84 2.98
N THR A 47 -25.58 -17.18 4.23
CA THR A 47 -24.21 -17.16 4.77
C THR A 47 -23.40 -18.33 4.19
N VAL A 48 -23.99 -19.52 4.15
CA VAL A 48 -23.41 -20.72 3.54
C VAL A 48 -23.13 -20.48 2.05
N SER A 49 -24.14 -20.05 1.28
CA SER A 49 -24.00 -19.78 -0.15
C SER A 49 -22.94 -18.71 -0.46
N ARG A 50 -22.92 -17.58 0.27
CA ARG A 50 -21.91 -16.53 0.06
C ARG A 50 -20.49 -17.01 0.38
N THR A 51 -20.34 -17.87 1.39
CA THR A 51 -19.03 -18.42 1.78
C THR A 51 -18.51 -19.37 0.72
N ILE A 52 -19.37 -20.27 0.23
CA ILE A 52 -19.03 -21.23 -0.83
C ILE A 52 -18.74 -20.50 -2.14
N ASN A 53 -19.60 -19.58 -2.58
CA ASN A 53 -19.37 -18.81 -3.81
C ASN A 53 -18.06 -18.02 -3.74
N ARG A 54 -17.77 -17.41 -2.58
CA ARG A 54 -16.50 -16.71 -2.37
C ARG A 54 -15.31 -17.65 -2.57
N PHE A 55 -15.37 -18.85 -1.99
CA PHE A 55 -14.32 -19.84 -2.15
C PHE A 55 -14.18 -20.29 -3.60
N LEU A 56 -15.28 -20.58 -4.30
CA LEU A 56 -15.25 -20.95 -5.72
C LEU A 56 -14.64 -19.86 -6.61
N GLU A 57 -14.95 -18.59 -6.32
CA GLU A 57 -14.45 -17.44 -7.09
C GLU A 57 -12.97 -17.14 -6.83
N THR A 58 -12.49 -17.33 -5.59
CA THR A 58 -11.16 -16.83 -5.17
C THR A 58 -10.19 -17.93 -4.72
N SER A 59 -10.65 -19.18 -4.64
CA SER A 59 -9.93 -20.34 -4.10
C SER A 59 -9.34 -20.13 -2.69
N THR A 60 -9.89 -19.18 -1.93
CA THR A 60 -9.41 -18.84 -0.59
C THR A 60 -10.58 -18.69 0.39
N ASN A 61 -10.33 -19.12 1.64
CA ASN A 61 -11.27 -18.98 2.77
C ASN A 61 -11.08 -17.67 3.55
N LYS A 62 -10.06 -16.90 3.17
CA LYS A 62 -9.77 -15.62 3.79
C LYS A 62 -10.85 -14.60 3.42
N ASP A 63 -11.04 -13.63 4.30
CA ASP A 63 -11.87 -12.50 3.96
C ASP A 63 -11.28 -11.73 2.78
N ARG A 64 -12.17 -11.25 1.90
CA ARG A 64 -11.76 -10.31 0.86
C ARG A 64 -11.21 -9.07 1.55
N LEU A 65 -10.12 -8.54 1.00
CA LEU A 65 -9.66 -7.23 1.38
C LEU A 65 -10.84 -6.27 1.19
N LYS A 66 -11.17 -5.53 2.26
CA LYS A 66 -12.22 -4.53 2.18
C LYS A 66 -11.76 -3.49 1.15
N SER A 67 -12.62 -3.17 0.19
CA SER A 67 -12.42 -2.00 -0.65
C SER A 67 -12.49 -0.79 0.29
N GLY A 68 -11.32 -0.27 0.65
CA GLY A 68 -11.22 0.91 1.51
C GLY A 68 -11.71 2.16 0.78
N ARG A 69 -11.56 3.32 1.43
CA ARG A 69 -11.83 4.59 0.76
C ARG A 69 -10.87 4.77 -0.43
N PRO A 70 -11.35 5.12 -1.63
CA PRO A 70 -10.48 5.34 -2.78
C PRO A 70 -9.49 6.47 -2.50
N LYS A 71 -8.25 6.30 -2.94
CA LYS A 71 -7.20 7.33 -2.84
C LYS A 71 -7.41 8.33 -3.99
N THR A 72 -7.58 9.61 -3.66
CA THR A 72 -7.78 10.68 -4.67
C THR A 72 -6.51 11.46 -5.00
N GLN A 73 -5.62 11.64 -4.02
CA GLN A 73 -4.43 12.49 -4.14
C GLN A 73 -3.10 11.72 -4.09
N THR A 74 -3.16 10.40 -3.89
CA THR A 74 -2.00 9.51 -3.76
C THR A 74 -2.06 8.41 -4.82
N THR A 75 -2.66 8.72 -5.97
CA THR A 75 -2.62 7.86 -7.16
C THR A 75 -1.24 7.94 -7.81
N GLU A 76 -0.88 6.96 -8.63
CA GLU A 76 0.42 6.92 -9.31
C GLU A 76 0.64 8.15 -10.21
N GLU A 77 -0.42 8.58 -10.90
CA GLU A 77 -0.42 9.80 -11.72
C GLU A 77 -0.05 11.04 -10.89
N ARG A 78 -0.75 11.26 -9.76
CA ARG A 78 -0.47 12.39 -8.85
C ARG A 78 0.91 12.30 -8.22
N GLN A 79 1.40 11.10 -7.95
CA GLN A 79 2.77 10.90 -7.49
C GLN A 79 3.78 11.33 -8.55
N GLY A 80 3.53 11.03 -9.83
CA GLY A 80 4.35 11.48 -10.96
C GLY A 80 4.41 13.01 -11.08
N GLU A 81 3.26 13.69 -10.98
CA GLU A 81 3.20 15.17 -10.97
C GLU A 81 4.04 15.78 -9.83
N VAL A 82 3.91 15.23 -8.62
CA VAL A 82 4.72 15.66 -7.48
C VAL A 82 6.19 15.43 -7.76
N ALA A 83 6.59 14.22 -8.18
CA ALA A 83 7.99 13.90 -8.46
C ALA A 83 8.61 14.87 -9.46
N GLN A 84 7.91 15.14 -10.57
CA GLN A 84 8.34 16.05 -11.62
C GLN A 84 8.61 17.46 -11.08
N SER A 85 7.70 18.01 -10.27
CA SER A 85 7.88 19.36 -9.69
C SER A 85 9.15 19.51 -8.85
N PHE A 86 9.56 18.45 -8.12
CA PHE A 86 10.77 18.44 -7.30
C PHE A 86 12.04 18.09 -8.10
N ILE A 87 11.90 17.41 -9.25
CA ILE A 87 13.00 17.22 -10.21
C ILE A 87 13.35 18.55 -10.88
N GLU A 88 12.33 19.27 -11.37
CA GLU A 88 12.49 20.59 -12.01
C GLU A 88 13.03 21.64 -11.04
N ASN A 89 12.54 21.63 -9.80
CA ASN A 89 13.02 22.54 -8.76
C ASN A 89 13.26 21.81 -7.43
N ARG A 90 14.51 21.37 -7.22
CA ARG A 90 14.93 20.70 -5.97
C ARG A 90 14.79 21.56 -4.71
N ARG A 91 14.66 22.89 -4.85
CA ARG A 91 14.48 23.83 -3.73
C ARG A 91 13.01 24.17 -3.47
N LEU A 92 12.09 23.52 -4.18
CA LEU A 92 10.66 23.73 -4.02
C LEU A 92 10.22 23.33 -2.60
N SER A 93 9.53 24.22 -1.90
CA SER A 93 8.93 23.91 -0.61
C SER A 93 7.62 23.15 -0.79
N ILE A 94 7.27 22.28 0.17
CA ILE A 94 5.98 21.55 0.19
C ILE A 94 4.78 22.51 0.10
N ASN A 95 4.85 23.71 0.69
CA ASN A 95 3.77 24.70 0.65
C ASN A 95 3.54 25.24 -0.77
N LYS A 96 4.63 25.57 -1.47
CA LYS A 96 4.56 26.03 -2.87
C LYS A 96 4.10 24.91 -3.80
N ALA A 97 4.61 23.70 -3.63
CA ALA A 97 4.15 22.54 -4.39
C ALA A 97 2.65 22.26 -4.17
N SER A 98 2.16 22.39 -2.94
CA SER A 98 0.74 22.27 -2.58
C SER A 98 -0.13 23.29 -3.33
N GLN A 99 0.30 24.55 -3.40
CA GLN A 99 -0.40 25.59 -4.15
C GLN A 99 -0.36 25.34 -5.67
N GLN A 100 0.79 24.92 -6.21
CA GLN A 100 0.95 24.65 -7.64
C GLN A 100 0.10 23.46 -8.12
N LEU A 101 0.06 22.38 -7.32
CA LEU A 101 -0.61 21.13 -7.70
C LEU A 101 -2.09 21.06 -7.23
N GLY A 102 -2.57 22.10 -6.53
CA GLY A 102 -3.93 22.12 -5.97
C GLY A 102 -4.18 21.00 -4.95
N MET A 103 -3.13 20.54 -4.25
CA MET A 103 -3.21 19.43 -3.29
C MET A 103 -3.03 19.94 -1.87
N SER A 104 -3.51 19.19 -0.88
CA SER A 104 -3.19 19.52 0.52
C SER A 104 -1.70 19.34 0.79
N ARG A 105 -1.13 20.16 1.68
CA ARG A 105 0.27 20.04 2.13
C ARG A 105 0.61 18.62 2.61
N PHE A 106 -0.33 17.98 3.31
CA PHE A 106 -0.16 16.63 3.82
C PHE A 106 -0.13 15.59 2.69
N SER A 107 -0.95 15.75 1.65
CA SER A 107 -0.94 14.88 0.47
C SER A 107 0.38 14.97 -0.28
N VAL A 108 0.91 16.18 -0.50
CA VAL A 108 2.24 16.38 -1.10
C VAL A 108 3.31 15.67 -0.28
N TYR A 109 3.32 15.89 1.04
CA TYR A 109 4.26 15.22 1.94
C TYR A 109 4.15 13.70 1.88
N LYS A 110 2.93 13.15 1.89
CA LYS A 110 2.70 11.70 1.80
C LYS A 110 3.16 11.09 0.47
N ASN A 111 2.94 11.80 -0.64
CA ASN A 111 3.47 11.37 -1.93
C ASN A 111 5.00 11.34 -1.92
N LEU A 112 5.66 12.37 -1.37
CA LEU A 112 7.12 12.39 -1.23
C LEU A 112 7.64 11.26 -0.33
N GLU A 113 6.94 10.95 0.76
CA GLU A 113 7.29 9.83 1.66
C GLU A 113 7.21 8.47 0.93
N ILE A 114 6.16 8.25 0.14
CA ILE A 114 5.97 7.03 -0.68
C ILE A 114 7.08 6.92 -1.74
N LEU A 115 7.43 8.04 -2.38
CA LEU A 115 8.51 8.13 -3.36
C LEU A 115 9.91 8.12 -2.72
N LYS A 116 10.01 8.01 -1.39
CA LYS A 116 11.26 8.00 -0.62
C LYS A 116 12.13 9.25 -0.85
N TYR A 117 11.50 10.39 -1.09
CA TYR A 117 12.21 11.67 -1.16
C TYR A 117 12.64 12.10 0.24
N HIS A 118 13.89 12.54 0.35
CA HIS A 118 14.44 13.11 1.57
C HIS A 118 14.62 14.62 1.43
N PRO A 119 14.30 15.41 2.48
CA PRO A 119 14.62 16.83 2.49
C PRO A 119 16.11 17.06 2.22
N TYR A 120 16.41 17.94 1.27
CA TYR A 120 17.79 18.31 0.99
C TYR A 120 18.39 19.09 2.17
N LYS A 121 19.53 18.63 2.70
CA LYS A 121 20.28 19.36 3.73
C LYS A 121 21.10 20.45 3.06
N ILE A 122 20.81 21.71 3.41
CA ILE A 122 21.58 22.86 2.91
C ILE A 122 23.00 22.76 3.47
N HIS A 123 23.98 22.73 2.57
CA HIS A 123 25.39 22.84 2.92
C HIS A 123 25.83 24.28 2.66
N LEU A 124 26.40 24.93 3.69
CA LEU A 124 27.01 26.24 3.54
C LEU A 124 28.44 26.04 3.05
N HIS A 125 28.73 26.52 1.85
CA HIS A 125 30.07 26.51 1.28
C HIS A 125 30.62 27.92 1.20
N GLN A 126 31.95 28.03 1.24
CA GLN A 126 32.63 29.30 0.95
C GLN A 126 32.28 29.74 -0.47
N LYS A 127 32.10 31.04 -0.65
CA LYS A 127 31.93 31.63 -1.99
C LYS A 127 33.22 31.39 -2.77
N LEU A 128 33.09 30.81 -3.96
CA LEU A 128 34.20 30.67 -4.90
C LEU A 128 34.30 31.93 -5.76
N ASN A 129 35.52 32.42 -5.95
CA ASN A 129 35.85 33.41 -6.96
C ASN A 129 36.12 32.72 -8.31
N GLU A 130 36.15 33.50 -9.39
CA GLU A 130 36.30 32.97 -10.76
C GLU A 130 37.58 32.14 -10.93
N ASP A 131 38.70 32.60 -10.37
CA ASP A 131 40.00 31.92 -10.46
C ASP A 131 40.14 30.71 -9.51
N ASP A 132 39.25 30.56 -8.52
CA ASP A 132 39.41 29.55 -7.47
C ASP A 132 39.37 28.13 -8.03
N PHE A 133 38.62 27.89 -9.12
CA PHE A 133 38.55 26.58 -9.75
C PHE A 133 39.91 26.17 -10.32
N ASP A 134 40.56 27.06 -11.08
CA ASP A 134 41.85 26.82 -11.70
C ASP A 134 42.97 26.70 -10.67
N LEU A 135 42.96 27.56 -9.65
CA LEU A 135 43.93 27.53 -8.55
C LEU A 135 43.82 26.23 -7.76
N ARG A 136 42.60 25.77 -7.43
CA ARG A 136 42.38 24.49 -6.75
C ARG A 136 42.78 23.29 -7.59
N GLY A 137 42.50 23.33 -8.90
CA GLY A 137 42.93 22.29 -9.85
C GLY A 137 44.45 22.18 -9.94
N LYS A 138 45.15 23.33 -10.09
CA LYS A 138 46.62 23.40 -10.12
C LYS A 138 47.22 22.89 -8.82
N PHE A 139 46.70 23.33 -7.67
CA PHE A 139 47.14 22.86 -6.36
C PHE A 139 47.03 21.34 -6.24
N SER A 140 45.87 20.76 -6.57
CA SER A 140 45.65 19.30 -6.52
C SER A 140 46.61 18.52 -7.42
N THR A 141 46.84 19.01 -8.63
CA THR A 141 47.75 18.38 -9.61
C THR A 141 49.21 18.48 -9.18
N GLN A 142 49.61 19.60 -8.59
CA GLN A 142 50.95 19.81 -8.03
C GLN A 142 51.19 18.92 -6.82
N TRP A 143 50.20 18.80 -5.92
CA TRP A 143 50.28 17.93 -4.75
C TRP A 143 50.51 16.47 -5.12
N LYS A 144 49.81 15.97 -6.15
CA LYS A 144 49.99 14.60 -6.66
C LYS A 144 51.36 14.31 -7.28
N ARG A 145 52.13 15.36 -7.62
CA ARG A 145 53.46 15.24 -8.26
C ARG A 145 54.62 15.32 -7.28
N GLN A 146 54.37 15.55 -5.99
CA GLN A 146 55.43 15.55 -4.98
C GLN A 146 55.79 14.11 -4.60
N PRO A 147 57.09 13.74 -4.57
CA PRO A 147 57.51 12.43 -4.05
C PRO A 147 57.26 12.36 -2.53
N ALA A 148 56.90 11.17 -2.06
CA ALA A 148 56.60 10.87 -0.66
C ALA A 148 57.81 11.05 0.27
#